data_AF-A0A4Q3GW93-F1
#
_entry.id   AF-A0A4Q3GW93-F1
#
_cell.length_a   1.000
_cell.length_b   1.000
_cell.length_c   1.000
_cell.angle_alpha   90.00
_cell.angle_beta   90.00
_cell.angle_gamma   90.00
#
_symmetry.space_group_name_H-M   'P 1'
#
loop_
_entity.id
_entity.type
_entity.pdbx_description
1 polymer ?
#
loop_
_entity_poly.entity_id
_entity_poly.type
_entity_poly.pdbx_seq_one_letter_code
_entity_poly.pdbx_strand_id
1 'polypeptide(L)' 'MNAAFAMPLVASVRGGPGGGGAQLTDTGAKVLRLYQDVVEQASQAAAAPLRTLEGMLAKETGDRFGRK' A
#
# COMPACT_ATOMS: atom_id res chain seq x y z
N MET A 1 -13.66 0.65 -8.99
CA MET A 1 -13.51 0.71 -7.52
C MET A 1 -14.81 0.36 -6.80
N ASN A 2 -15.89 1.15 -6.89
CA ASN A 2 -17.15 0.83 -6.18
C ASN A 2 -17.79 -0.53 -6.53
N ALA A 3 -17.69 -0.97 -7.79
CA ALA A 3 -18.29 -2.24 -8.22
C ALA A 3 -17.63 -3.50 -7.62
N ALA A 4 -16.46 -3.37 -6.99
CA ALA A 4 -15.78 -4.49 -6.33
C ALA A 4 -16.31 -4.77 -4.91
N PHE A 5 -17.21 -3.92 -4.39
CA PHE A 5 -17.72 -4.01 -3.02
C PHE A 5 -19.25 -4.01 -3.02
N ALA A 6 -19.84 -4.65 -2.00
CA ALA A 6 -21.29 -4.73 -1.85
C ALA A 6 -21.96 -3.36 -1.63
N MET A 7 -21.20 -2.38 -1.11
CA MET A 7 -21.61 -0.98 -0.99
C MET A 7 -20.56 -0.08 -1.64
N PRO A 8 -20.96 1.05 -2.25
CA PRO A 8 -20.02 1.99 -2.82
C PRO A 8 -19.07 2.55 -1.75
N LEU A 9 -17.78 2.57 -2.04
CA LEU A 9 -16.75 3.10 -1.14
C LEU A 9 -16.52 4.61 -1.34
N VAL A 10 -16.81 5.11 -2.54
CA VAL A 10 -16.63 6.50 -2.92
C VAL A 10 -17.97 7.05 -3.39
N ALA A 11 -18.40 8.16 -2.79
CA ALA A 11 -19.50 8.97 -3.29
C ALA A 11 -18.94 10.06 -4.21
N SER A 12 -19.52 10.18 -5.40
CA SER A 12 -19.26 11.33 -6.28
C SER A 12 -20.15 12.49 -5.87
N VAL A 13 -19.56 13.64 -5.60
CA VAL A 13 -20.31 14.90 -5.46
C VAL A 13 -20.55 15.42 -6.87
N ARG A 14 -21.80 15.69 -7.24
CA ARG A 14 -22.13 16.23 -8.58
C ARG A 14 -21.33 17.51 -8.81
N GLY A 15 -20.52 17.52 -9.86
CA GLY A 15 -19.63 18.63 -10.17
C GLY A 15 -20.38 19.79 -10.82
N GLY A 16 -20.29 20.97 -10.21
CA GLY A 16 -20.44 22.24 -10.92
C GLY A 16 -19.16 22.61 -11.68
N PRO A 17 -19.05 23.84 -12.22
CA PRO A 17 -17.94 24.29 -13.08
C PRO A 17 -16.51 24.12 -12.53
N GLY A 18 -16.34 23.80 -11.24
CA GLY A 18 -15.05 23.56 -10.58
C GLY A 18 -14.64 22.08 -10.42
N GLY A 19 -15.38 21.13 -11.00
CA GLY A 19 -15.07 19.69 -10.90
C GLY A 19 -15.75 19.02 -9.71
N GLY A 20 -16.42 17.90 -9.95
CA GLY A 20 -17.09 17.12 -8.92
C GLY A 20 -16.06 16.35 -8.08
N GLY A 21 -15.99 16.65 -6.79
CA GLY A 21 -15.12 15.94 -5.87
C GLY A 21 -15.59 14.51 -5.62
N ALA A 22 -14.66 13.66 -5.19
CA ALA A 22 -14.93 12.32 -4.70
C ALA A 22 -14.67 12.29 -3.19
N GLN A 23 -15.59 11.74 -2.40
CA GLN A 23 -15.43 11.56 -0.96
C GLN A 23 -15.66 10.10 -0.59
N LEU A 24 -14.98 9.63 0.44
CA LEU A 24 -15.23 8.29 0.97
C LEU A 24 -16.61 8.24 1.62
N THR A 25 -17.32 7.14 1.42
CA THR A 25 -18.46 6.77 2.25
C THR A 25 -17.97 6.23 3.59
N ASP A 26 -18.87 6.04 4.56
CA ASP A 26 -18.51 5.37 5.83
C ASP A 26 -17.94 3.97 5.59
N THR A 27 -18.52 3.22 4.64
CA THR A 27 -17.98 1.92 4.21
C THR A 27 -16.59 2.07 3.59
N GLY A 28 -16.38 3.11 2.77
CA GLY A 28 -15.08 3.45 2.20
C GLY A 28 -14.02 3.74 3.27
N ALA A 29 -14.37 4.55 4.27
CA ALA A 29 -13.48 4.85 5.39
C ALA A 29 -13.15 3.60 6.22
N LYS A 30 -14.12 2.72 6.44
CA LYS A 30 -13.90 1.44 7.13
C LYS A 30 -12.97 0.51 6.35
N VAL A 31 -13.19 0.35 5.04
CA VAL A 31 -12.31 -0.47 4.18
C VAL A 31 -10.90 0.10 4.17
N LEU A 32 -10.75 1.42 4.08
CA LEU A 32 -9.44 2.07 4.09
C LEU A 32 -8.68 1.81 5.40
N ARG A 33 -9.35 1.93 6.56
CA ARG A 33 -8.75 1.61 7.86
C ARG A 33 -8.29 0.15 7.92
N LEU A 34 -9.17 -0.79 7.55
CA LEU A 34 -8.84 -2.21 7.54
C LEU A 34 -7.65 -2.52 6.62
N TYR A 35 -7.59 -1.90 5.45
CA TYR A 35 -6.46 -2.06 4.54
C TYR A 35 -5.15 -1.56 5.17
N GLN A 36 -5.16 -0.39 5.81
CA GLN A 36 -3.98 0.14 6.51
C GLN A 36 -3.54 -0.78 7.64
N ASP A 37 -4.48 -1.26 8.46
CA ASP A 37 -4.20 -2.19 9.56
C ASP A 37 -3.58 -3.50 9.04
N VAL A 38 -4.05 -4.02 7.90
CA VAL A 38 -3.49 -5.22 7.26
C VAL A 38 -2.06 -4.97 6.79
N VAL A 39 -1.80 -3.83 6.13
CA VAL A 39 -0.45 -3.48 5.65
C VAL A 39 0.51 -3.31 6.82
N GLU A 40 0.07 -2.64 7.89
CA GLU A 40 0.88 -2.46 9.09
C GLU A 40 1.21 -3.81 9.73
N GLN A 41 0.21 -4.67 9.97
CA GLN A 41 0.41 -5.99 10.55
C GLN A 41 1.32 -6.87 9.69
N ALA A 42 1.11 -6.88 8.37
CA ALA A 42 1.96 -7.62 7.44
C ALA A 42 3.40 -7.13 7.49
N SER A 43 3.61 -5.82 7.54
CA SER A 43 4.94 -5.21 7.62
C SER A 43 5.64 -5.56 8.94
N GLN A 44 4.91 -5.47 10.06
CA GLN A 44 5.42 -5.85 11.38
C GLN A 44 5.78 -7.34 11.44
N ALA A 45 4.90 -8.22 10.95
CA ALA A 45 5.13 -9.66 10.91
C ALA A 45 6.30 -10.05 9.99
N ALA A 46 6.47 -9.35 8.87
CA ALA A 46 7.55 -9.61 7.93
C ALA A 46 8.91 -9.06 8.39
N ALA A 47 8.95 -8.08 9.30
CA ALA A 47 10.18 -7.37 9.65
C ALA A 47 11.33 -8.27 10.13
N ALA A 48 11.08 -9.18 11.09
CA ALA A 48 12.12 -10.05 11.62
C ALA A 48 12.60 -11.14 10.61
N PRO A 49 11.70 -11.84 9.90
CA PRO A 49 12.08 -12.73 8.81
C PRO A 49 12.88 -12.01 7.71
N LEU A 50 12.46 -10.80 7.30
CA LEU A 50 13.18 -10.01 6.29
C LEU A 50 14.58 -9.64 6.75
N ARG A 51 14.77 -9.19 8.00
CA ARG A 51 16.12 -8.95 8.56
C ARG A 51 17.00 -10.19 8.56
N THR A 52 16.42 -11.36 8.79
CA THR A 52 17.14 -12.64 8.74
C THR A 52 17.59 -12.93 7.31
N LEU A 53 16.71 -12.76 6.33
CA LEU A 53 17.02 -12.91 4.90
C LEU A 53 18.07 -11.90 4.44
N GLU A 54 17.97 -10.63 4.86
CA GLU A 54 18.96 -9.58 4.59
C GLU A 54 20.36 -9.98 5.10
N GLY A 55 20.45 -10.60 6.28
CA GLY A 55 21.70 -11.11 6.83
C GLY A 55 22.30 -12.30 6.06
N MET A 56 21.48 -13.01 5.26
CA MET A 56 21.91 -14.12 4.42
C MET A 56 22.34 -13.69 3.01
N LEU A 57 22.07 -12.44 2.62
CA LEU A 57 22.50 -11.94 1.32
C LEU A 57 24.03 -11.92 1.27
N ALA A 58 24.60 -12.48 0.20
CA ALA A 58 26.01 -12.34 -0.08
C ALA A 58 26.32 -10.84 -0.15
N LYS A 59 27.33 -10.37 0.58
CA LYS A 59 27.89 -9.04 0.31
C LYS A 59 28.27 -9.05 -1.18
N GLU A 60 27.73 -8.14 -1.97
CA GLU A 60 28.34 -7.86 -3.26
C GLU A 60 29.80 -7.53 -2.96
N THR A 61 30.69 -8.46 -3.32
CA THR A 61 32.11 -8.17 -3.40
C THR A 61 32.23 -7.10 -4.47
N GLY A 62 32.24 -5.84 -4.01
CA GLY A 62 32.58 -4.66 -4.79
C GLY A 62 34.02 -4.75 -5.21
N ASP A 63 34.31 -5.66 -6.13
CA ASP A 63 35.51 -5.68 -6.96
C ASP A 63 35.22 -6.44 -8.26
N ARG A 64 34.22 -5.95 -9.00
CA ARG A 64 33.97 -6.44 -10.36
C ARG A 64 33.87 -5.31 -11.39
N PHE A 65 34.60 -4.23 -11.17
CA PHE A 65 34.90 -3.21 -12.20
C PHE A 65 36.29 -2.59 -12.01
N GLY A 66 37.28 -3.38 -11.60
CA GLY A 66 38.69 -3.09 -11.81
C GLY A 66 39.18 -3.78 -13.09
N ARG A 67 38.87 -3.25 -14.27
CA ARG A 67 39.55 -3.65 -15.51
C ARG A 67 40.20 -2.44 -16.17
N LYS A 68 41.50 -2.62 -16.42
CA LYS A 68 42.49 -1.77 -17.08
C LYS A 68 41.95 -0.82 -18.15
#